data_AF-A0A6N0M348-F1
#
_entry.id   AF-A0A6N0M348-F1
#
_cell.length_a   1.000
_cell.length_b   1.000
_cell.length_c   1.000
_cell.angle_alpha   90.00
_cell.angle_beta   90.00
_cell.angle_gamma   90.00
#
_symmetry.space_group_name_H-M   'P 1'
#
loop_
_entity.id
_entity.type
_entity.pdbx_description
1 polymer ?
#
loop_
_entity_poly.entity_id
_entity_poly.type
_entity_poly.pdbx_seq_one_letter_code
_entity_poly.pdbx_strand_id
1 'polypeptide(L)'
;MAALGQAARLGIGAFEDSAPVELRPDRTEADVAVVIRAAYRQVLGNAYLLEGERLESAESLLQQGLISVRGFVQAIAQSELYRDKFFHSNSQTRFIELNYKHLLGRAPEDESEISYHVELYNSQGYEAEINSYIDSLEYQESFGENVVPYYRGFKSQVGQKNVGYSRLFQLYRGYANSDRAQGQKQGRLTWEVAKNLASPIYPVSAGALTGLSTGGRGETYRIRVLQAASPNSTVVRRGTAELLVPYEQLSSKLQQLNRKGSRVISITAV
;
A
#
# COMPACT_ATOMS: atom_id res chain seq x y z
N MET A 1 25.01 2.60 6.02
CA MET A 1 24.58 4.02 6.01
C MET A 1 23.80 4.43 4.75
N ALA A 2 24.03 3.86 3.55
CA ALA A 2 23.30 4.24 2.33
C ALA A 2 21.83 3.75 2.21
N ALA A 3 21.42 2.76 3.03
CA ALA A 3 20.08 2.16 2.94
C ALA A 3 18.96 3.04 3.53
N LEU A 4 19.20 3.71 4.67
CA LEU A 4 18.20 4.52 5.38
C LEU A 4 17.64 5.67 4.52
N GLY A 5 18.48 6.26 3.66
CA GLY A 5 18.06 7.34 2.77
C GLY A 5 17.14 6.90 1.63
N GLN A 6 17.18 5.62 1.21
CA GLN A 6 16.31 5.11 0.14
C GLN A 6 14.94 4.69 0.68
N ALA A 7 14.89 4.08 1.86
CA ALA A 7 13.65 3.70 2.54
C ALA A 7 12.76 4.92 2.86
N ALA A 8 13.37 6.02 3.32
CA ALA A 8 12.67 7.28 3.53
C ALA A 8 12.05 7.85 2.25
N ARG A 9 12.76 7.77 1.10
CA ARG A 9 12.27 8.23 -0.21
C ARG A 9 11.09 7.41 -0.72
N LEU A 10 11.09 6.12 -0.43
CA LEU A 10 10.01 5.19 -0.78
C LEU A 10 8.85 5.23 0.23
N GLY A 11 8.97 6.02 1.29
CA GLY A 11 7.93 6.20 2.31
C GLY A 11 7.77 5.04 3.28
N ILE A 12 8.76 4.14 3.36
CA ILE A 12 8.75 2.93 4.22
C ILE A 12 9.63 3.04 5.46
N GLY A 13 10.36 4.14 5.65
CA GLY A 13 11.30 4.31 6.78
C GLY A 13 10.68 4.02 8.15
N ALA A 14 9.43 4.44 8.37
CA ALA A 14 8.72 4.19 9.62
C ALA A 14 8.57 2.70 9.97
N PHE A 15 8.53 1.80 8.98
CA PHE A 15 8.42 0.35 9.19
C PHE A 15 9.76 -0.36 9.25
N GLU A 16 10.81 0.21 8.66
CA GLU A 16 12.17 -0.34 8.80
C GLU A 16 12.74 -0.04 10.18
N ASP A 17 12.46 1.17 10.71
CA ASP A 17 12.99 1.63 11.98
C ASP A 17 12.20 1.11 13.19
N SER A 18 10.92 0.72 13.00
CA SER A 18 10.07 0.20 14.07
C SER A 18 10.19 -1.31 14.22
N ALA A 19 10.44 -1.78 15.45
CA ALA A 19 10.30 -3.19 15.78
C ALA A 19 8.83 -3.66 15.64
N PRO A 20 8.58 -4.93 15.28
CA PRO A 20 7.23 -5.50 15.28
C PRO A 20 6.55 -5.33 16.64
N VAL A 21 5.27 -4.99 16.63
CA VAL A 21 4.46 -4.83 17.85
C VAL A 21 3.98 -6.21 18.28
N GLU A 22 4.55 -6.72 19.37
CA GLU A 22 4.22 -8.02 19.96
C GLU A 22 3.58 -7.85 21.34
N LEU A 23 2.60 -8.68 21.66
CA LEU A 23 2.02 -8.77 23.00
C LEU A 23 2.76 -9.84 23.80
N ARG A 24 3.61 -9.40 24.73
CA ARG A 24 4.37 -10.29 25.61
C ARG A 24 3.52 -10.82 26.77
N PRO A 25 3.89 -11.95 27.39
CA PRO A 25 3.17 -12.47 28.55
C PRO A 25 3.20 -11.52 29.77
N ASP A 26 4.26 -10.73 29.93
CA ASP A 26 4.41 -9.68 30.95
C ASP A 26 3.75 -8.34 30.53
N ARG A 27 2.53 -8.43 29.98
CA ARG A 27 1.80 -7.29 29.42
C ARG A 27 1.31 -6.31 30.48
N THR A 28 1.45 -5.02 30.19
CA THR A 28 0.74 -3.94 30.89
C THR A 28 -0.51 -3.50 30.11
N GLU A 29 -1.46 -2.84 30.78
CA GLU A 29 -2.65 -2.27 30.10
C GLU A 29 -2.27 -1.28 28.99
N ALA A 30 -1.16 -0.54 29.19
CA ALA A 30 -0.62 0.37 28.19
C ALA A 30 -0.14 -0.36 26.93
N ASP A 31 0.53 -1.51 27.09
CA ASP A 31 1.00 -2.32 25.97
C ASP A 31 -0.17 -2.89 25.16
N VAL A 32 -1.22 -3.36 25.84
CA VAL A 32 -2.45 -3.81 25.18
C VAL A 32 -3.09 -2.67 24.37
N ALA A 33 -3.14 -1.45 24.92
CA ALA A 33 -3.66 -0.29 24.20
C ALA A 33 -2.79 0.10 22.98
N VAL A 34 -1.47 -0.12 23.03
CA VAL A 34 -0.58 0.04 21.86
C VAL A 34 -0.89 -1.02 20.79
N VAL A 35 -1.04 -2.29 21.19
CA VAL A 35 -1.40 -3.41 20.30
C VAL A 35 -2.75 -3.17 19.62
N ILE A 36 -3.77 -2.74 20.38
CA ILE A 36 -5.10 -2.43 19.83
C ILE A 36 -5.00 -1.35 18.74
N ARG A 37 -4.32 -0.25 19.03
CA ARG A 37 -4.14 0.85 18.07
C ARG A 37 -3.34 0.41 16.84
N ALA A 38 -2.29 -0.39 17.03
CA ALA A 38 -1.48 -0.92 15.93
C ALA A 38 -2.30 -1.87 15.04
N ALA A 39 -3.10 -2.77 15.64
CA ALA A 39 -3.95 -3.70 14.91
C ALA A 39 -5.02 -2.98 14.10
N TYR A 40 -5.73 -2.00 14.68
CA TYR A 40 -6.68 -1.18 13.91
C TYR A 40 -5.98 -0.44 12.77
N ARG A 41 -4.82 0.15 13.03
CA ARG A 41 -4.09 0.89 12.00
C ARG A 41 -3.66 0.00 10.84
N GLN A 42 -3.18 -1.20 11.13
CA GLN A 42 -2.73 -2.14 10.10
C GLN A 42 -3.92 -2.69 9.31
N VAL A 43 -4.89 -3.28 10.01
CA VAL A 43 -6.02 -3.98 9.38
C VAL A 43 -6.90 -2.99 8.64
N LEU A 44 -7.13 -1.79 9.18
CA LEU A 44 -7.91 -0.75 8.50
C LEU A 44 -7.10 0.09 7.51
N GLY A 45 -5.85 -0.28 7.18
CA GLY A 45 -5.08 0.43 6.16
C GLY A 45 -4.89 1.92 6.45
N ASN A 46 -4.67 2.25 7.73
CA ASN A 46 -4.57 3.62 8.24
C ASN A 46 -5.83 4.48 7.97
N ALA A 47 -7.00 3.86 7.83
CA ALA A 47 -8.28 4.57 7.79
C ALA A 47 -8.61 5.17 9.15
N TYR A 48 -9.27 6.32 9.13
CA TYR A 48 -9.76 6.94 10.36
C TYR A 48 -10.84 6.07 11.01
N LEU A 49 -10.77 5.96 12.33
CA LEU A 49 -11.69 5.21 13.18
C LEU A 49 -12.34 6.19 14.15
N LEU A 50 -13.66 6.29 14.11
CA LEU A 50 -14.42 7.09 15.07
C LEU A 50 -14.62 6.31 16.37
N GLU A 51 -14.88 7.00 17.48
CA GLU A 51 -15.08 6.34 18.78
C GLU A 51 -16.26 5.37 18.76
N GLY A 52 -17.39 5.75 18.17
CA GLY A 52 -18.57 4.88 18.04
C GLY A 52 -18.44 3.73 17.05
N GLU A 53 -17.35 3.67 16.30
CA GLU A 53 -17.06 2.58 15.36
C GLU A 53 -16.14 1.50 15.99
N ARG A 54 -15.65 1.71 17.22
CA ARG A 54 -14.72 0.80 17.89
C ARG A 54 -15.42 -0.49 18.33
N LEU A 55 -14.69 -1.60 18.27
CA LEU A 55 -15.21 -2.92 18.66
C LEU A 55 -14.91 -3.17 20.15
N GLU A 56 -15.63 -2.47 21.03
CA GLU A 56 -15.39 -2.50 22.49
C GLU A 56 -15.41 -3.92 23.08
N SER A 57 -16.28 -4.78 22.56
CA SER A 57 -16.38 -6.18 22.97
C SER A 57 -15.08 -6.95 22.67
N ALA A 58 -14.57 -6.84 21.44
CA ALA A 58 -13.33 -7.48 21.03
C ALA A 58 -12.10 -6.90 21.76
N GLU A 59 -12.09 -5.58 21.99
CA GLU A 59 -11.04 -4.93 22.78
C GLU A 59 -11.00 -5.46 24.23
N SER A 60 -12.17 -5.61 24.85
CA SER A 60 -12.30 -6.14 26.22
C SER A 60 -11.84 -7.59 26.32
N LEU A 61 -12.16 -8.43 25.33
CA LEU A 61 -11.70 -9.82 25.27
C LEU A 61 -10.17 -9.91 25.18
N LEU A 62 -9.53 -9.02 24.40
CA LEU A 62 -8.07 -8.97 24.29
C LEU A 62 -7.42 -8.50 25.59
N GLN A 63 -7.98 -7.46 26.23
CA GLN A 63 -7.52 -6.97 27.53
C GLN A 63 -7.56 -8.05 28.61
N GLN A 64 -8.64 -8.83 28.66
CA GLN A 64 -8.78 -9.96 29.57
C GLN A 64 -7.88 -11.15 29.18
N GLY A 65 -7.39 -11.20 27.94
CA GLY A 65 -6.57 -12.30 27.42
C GLY A 65 -7.37 -13.55 27.05
N LEU A 66 -8.66 -13.40 26.81
CA LEU A 66 -9.52 -14.48 26.34
C LEU A 66 -9.29 -14.80 24.85
N ILE A 67 -8.82 -13.81 24.09
CA ILE A 67 -8.43 -13.95 22.68
C ILE A 67 -6.96 -13.57 22.50
N SER A 68 -6.29 -14.21 21.53
CA SER A 68 -4.95 -13.84 21.08
C SER A 68 -4.99 -12.59 20.19
N VAL A 69 -3.81 -12.03 19.85
CA VAL A 69 -3.73 -10.92 18.89
C VAL A 69 -4.25 -11.36 17.53
N ARG A 70 -3.98 -12.60 17.13
CA ARG A 70 -4.57 -13.22 15.93
C ARG A 70 -6.09 -13.26 15.98
N GLY A 71 -6.66 -13.71 17.09
CA GLY A 71 -8.12 -13.71 17.29
C GLY A 71 -8.73 -12.31 17.27
N PHE A 72 -8.01 -11.30 17.78
CA PHE A 72 -8.44 -9.91 17.69
C PHE A 72 -8.40 -9.38 16.25
N VAL A 73 -7.34 -9.67 15.49
CA VAL A 73 -7.26 -9.33 14.06
C VAL A 73 -8.39 -9.98 13.26
N GLN A 74 -8.70 -11.24 13.56
CA GLN A 74 -9.84 -11.96 12.96
C GLN A 74 -11.17 -11.27 13.27
N ALA A 75 -11.40 -10.88 14.52
CA ALA A 75 -12.61 -10.16 14.92
C ALA A 75 -12.74 -8.81 14.19
N ILE A 76 -11.64 -8.07 14.00
CA ILE A 76 -11.64 -6.83 13.21
C ILE A 76 -11.99 -7.12 11.74
N ALA A 77 -11.34 -8.10 11.12
CA ALA A 77 -11.54 -8.42 9.70
C ALA A 77 -12.95 -8.97 9.40
N GLN A 78 -13.58 -9.66 10.35
CA GLN A 78 -14.94 -10.17 10.24
C GLN A 78 -16.02 -9.13 10.56
N SER A 79 -15.66 -8.02 11.21
CA SER A 79 -16.60 -6.98 11.61
C SER A 79 -17.31 -6.31 10.43
N GLU A 80 -18.53 -5.83 10.67
CA GLU A 80 -19.28 -4.99 9.71
C GLU A 80 -18.49 -3.75 9.30
N LEU A 81 -17.73 -3.17 10.23
CA LEU A 81 -16.85 -2.03 9.96
C LEU A 81 -15.87 -2.30 8.81
N TYR A 82 -15.21 -3.47 8.84
CA TYR A 82 -14.27 -3.82 7.78
C TYR A 82 -14.99 -4.09 6.46
N ARG A 83 -16.15 -4.74 6.52
CA ARG A 83 -17.01 -5.01 5.35
C ARG A 83 -17.47 -3.72 4.67
N ASP A 84 -17.95 -2.74 5.42
CA ASP A 84 -18.38 -1.45 4.87
C ASP A 84 -17.22 -0.67 4.27
N LYS A 85 -16.06 -0.69 4.95
CA LYS A 85 -14.89 0.07 4.51
C LYS A 85 -14.24 -0.51 3.26
N PHE A 86 -14.16 -1.84 3.13
CA PHE A 86 -13.36 -2.50 2.10
C PHE A 86 -14.12 -3.48 1.20
N PHE A 87 -15.12 -4.19 1.70
CA PHE A 87 -15.84 -5.18 0.90
C PHE A 87 -16.90 -4.52 0.01
N HIS A 88 -17.85 -3.79 0.59
CA HIS A 88 -18.99 -3.23 -0.16
C HIS A 88 -18.61 -2.14 -1.16
N SER A 89 -17.49 -1.44 -0.95
CA SER A 89 -17.11 -0.28 -1.75
C SER A 89 -16.13 -0.58 -2.89
N ASN A 90 -15.54 -1.78 -2.93
CA ASN A 90 -14.48 -2.15 -3.88
C ASN A 90 -14.88 -3.37 -4.74
N SER A 91 -14.17 -3.59 -5.84
CA SER A 91 -14.30 -4.84 -6.61
C SER A 91 -13.66 -6.01 -5.85
N GLN A 92 -14.12 -7.24 -6.13
CA GLN A 92 -13.59 -8.44 -5.46
C GLN A 92 -12.07 -8.55 -5.56
N THR A 93 -11.49 -8.29 -6.74
CA THR A 93 -10.03 -8.28 -6.93
C THR A 93 -9.33 -7.26 -6.04
N ARG A 94 -9.90 -6.05 -5.91
CA ARG A 94 -9.34 -5.00 -5.05
C ARG A 94 -9.46 -5.38 -3.57
N PHE A 95 -10.56 -5.99 -3.18
CA PHE A 95 -10.76 -6.49 -1.83
C PHE A 95 -9.70 -7.54 -1.47
N ILE A 96 -9.46 -8.52 -2.35
CA ILE A 96 -8.42 -9.53 -2.17
C ILE A 96 -7.03 -8.89 -2.07
N GLU A 97 -6.68 -7.96 -2.97
CA GLU A 97 -5.40 -7.21 -2.88
C GLU A 97 -5.22 -6.51 -1.53
N LEU A 98 -6.30 -5.92 -1.00
CA LEU A 98 -6.30 -5.25 0.29
C LEU A 98 -6.19 -6.25 1.44
N ASN A 99 -6.83 -7.42 1.37
CA ASN A 99 -6.69 -8.47 2.39
C ASN A 99 -5.25 -8.98 2.48
N TYR A 100 -4.60 -9.26 1.34
CA TYR A 100 -3.17 -9.61 1.30
C TYR A 100 -2.31 -8.51 1.94
N LYS A 101 -2.64 -7.25 1.68
CA LYS A 101 -1.94 -6.11 2.27
C LYS A 101 -2.16 -6.00 3.78
N HIS A 102 -3.40 -6.12 4.25
CA HIS A 102 -3.81 -5.88 5.63
C HIS A 102 -3.45 -7.03 6.57
N LEU A 103 -3.74 -8.26 6.14
CA LEU A 103 -3.62 -9.46 6.97
C LEU A 103 -2.26 -10.13 6.81
N LEU A 104 -1.74 -10.23 5.58
CA LEU A 104 -0.47 -10.91 5.29
C LEU A 104 0.72 -9.95 5.10
N GLY A 105 0.46 -8.64 4.98
CA GLY A 105 1.53 -7.64 4.85
C GLY A 105 2.32 -7.72 3.55
N ARG A 106 1.77 -8.33 2.50
CA ARG A 106 2.41 -8.50 1.18
C ARG A 106 1.44 -8.23 0.04
N ALA A 107 1.94 -8.23 -1.19
CA ALA A 107 1.11 -8.24 -2.39
C ALA A 107 0.84 -9.68 -2.85
N PRO A 108 -0.26 -9.93 -3.60
CA PRO A 108 -0.46 -11.21 -4.28
C PRO A 108 0.69 -11.51 -5.25
N GLU A 109 1.18 -12.74 -5.20
CA GLU A 109 2.28 -13.23 -6.04
C GLU A 109 1.78 -13.70 -7.40
N ASP A 110 0.67 -14.42 -7.43
CA ASP A 110 0.14 -15.08 -8.62
C ASP A 110 -1.36 -14.90 -8.78
N GLU A 111 -1.84 -15.05 -10.01
CA GLU A 111 -3.29 -14.99 -10.31
C GLU A 111 -4.04 -16.14 -9.64
N SER A 112 -3.39 -17.28 -9.41
CA SER A 112 -3.96 -18.43 -8.72
C SER A 112 -4.37 -18.10 -7.28
N GLU A 113 -3.65 -17.21 -6.60
CA GLU A 113 -4.03 -16.75 -5.26
C GLU A 113 -5.35 -15.97 -5.32
N ILE A 114 -5.50 -15.09 -6.31
CA ILE A 114 -6.72 -14.30 -6.50
C ILE A 114 -7.89 -15.21 -6.87
N SER A 115 -7.70 -16.14 -7.82
CA SER A 115 -8.77 -17.06 -8.23
C SER A 115 -9.21 -17.95 -7.08
N TYR A 116 -8.28 -18.45 -6.26
CA TYR A 116 -8.56 -19.26 -5.08
C TYR A 116 -9.50 -18.54 -4.10
N HIS A 117 -9.22 -17.28 -3.75
CA HIS A 117 -10.07 -16.55 -2.81
C HIS A 117 -11.42 -16.15 -3.41
N VAL A 118 -11.49 -15.89 -4.73
CA VAL A 118 -12.78 -15.67 -5.42
C VAL A 118 -13.65 -16.94 -5.36
N GLU A 119 -13.07 -18.10 -5.63
CA GLU A 119 -13.78 -19.39 -5.55
C GLU A 119 -14.20 -19.73 -4.12
N LEU A 120 -13.33 -19.48 -3.14
CA LEU A 120 -13.63 -19.70 -1.73
C LEU A 120 -14.78 -18.83 -1.25
N TYR A 121 -14.77 -17.54 -1.61
CA TYR A 121 -15.86 -16.63 -1.33
C TYR A 121 -17.19 -17.12 -1.94
N ASN A 122 -17.17 -17.53 -3.21
CA ASN A 122 -18.38 -17.99 -3.90
C ASN A 122 -18.94 -19.30 -3.31
N SER A 123 -18.09 -20.15 -2.74
CA SER A 123 -18.49 -21.45 -2.20
C SER A 123 -18.87 -21.42 -0.73
N GLN A 124 -18.13 -20.67 0.10
CA GLN A 124 -18.22 -20.72 1.57
C GLN A 124 -18.56 -19.36 2.20
N GLY A 125 -18.56 -18.28 1.41
CA GLY A 125 -18.90 -16.94 1.87
C GLY A 125 -17.74 -16.16 2.49
N TYR A 126 -18.10 -15.02 3.09
CA TYR A 126 -17.15 -14.01 3.55
C TYR A 126 -16.27 -14.45 4.73
N GLU A 127 -16.87 -15.10 5.73
CA GLU A 127 -16.14 -15.52 6.94
C GLU A 127 -15.06 -16.55 6.62
N ALA A 128 -15.39 -17.52 5.77
CA ALA A 128 -14.44 -18.53 5.29
C ALA A 128 -13.30 -17.89 4.49
N GLU A 129 -13.61 -16.90 3.65
CA GLU A 129 -12.59 -16.15 2.92
C GLU A 129 -11.61 -15.45 3.87
N ILE A 130 -12.10 -14.72 4.87
CA ILE A 130 -11.24 -14.05 5.87
C ILE A 130 -10.41 -15.07 6.67
N ASN A 131 -11.03 -16.16 7.11
CA ASN A 131 -10.36 -17.20 7.88
C ASN A 131 -9.24 -17.86 7.09
N SER A 132 -9.39 -18.02 5.77
CA SER A 132 -8.33 -18.60 4.94
C SER A 132 -7.01 -17.83 4.96
N TYR A 133 -7.04 -16.51 5.18
CA TYR A 133 -5.81 -15.73 5.34
C TYR A 133 -5.18 -15.93 6.72
N ILE A 134 -6.00 -15.93 7.78
CA ILE A 134 -5.54 -15.91 9.18
C ILE A 134 -5.17 -17.29 9.70
N ASP A 135 -5.87 -18.33 9.25
CA ASP A 135 -5.59 -19.73 9.55
C ASP A 135 -4.54 -20.36 8.61
N SER A 136 -3.97 -19.56 7.71
CA SER A 136 -2.89 -20.01 6.84
C SER A 136 -1.60 -20.29 7.61
N LEU A 137 -0.85 -21.30 7.17
CA LEU A 137 0.50 -21.56 7.69
C LEU A 137 1.41 -20.33 7.52
N GLU A 138 1.22 -19.59 6.44
CA GLU A 138 1.98 -18.36 6.18
C GLU A 138 1.79 -17.31 7.29
N TYR A 139 0.55 -17.10 7.73
CA TYR A 139 0.25 -16.18 8.83
C TYR A 139 0.91 -16.67 10.13
N GLN A 140 0.76 -17.96 10.43
CA GLN A 140 1.28 -18.56 11.66
C GLN A 140 2.81 -18.51 11.74
N GLU A 141 3.52 -18.82 10.64
CA GLU A 141 4.98 -18.77 10.58
C GLU A 141 5.53 -17.33 10.66
N SER A 142 4.76 -16.34 10.20
CA SER A 142 5.23 -14.95 10.12
C SER A 142 4.91 -14.11 11.36
N PHE A 143 3.72 -14.30 11.92
CA PHE A 143 3.20 -13.48 13.03
C PHE A 143 2.89 -14.31 14.28
N GLY A 144 2.63 -15.60 14.14
CA GLY A 144 2.16 -16.44 15.24
C GLY A 144 0.84 -15.92 15.83
N GLU A 145 0.68 -16.03 17.15
CA GLU A 145 -0.56 -15.67 17.85
C GLU A 145 -0.53 -14.27 18.48
N ASN A 146 0.65 -13.72 18.75
CA ASN A 146 0.85 -12.57 19.63
C ASN A 146 1.44 -11.34 18.92
N VAL A 147 1.80 -11.44 17.64
CA VAL A 147 2.38 -10.31 16.88
C VAL A 147 1.30 -9.69 16.02
N VAL A 148 1.22 -8.36 16.02
CA VAL A 148 0.34 -7.63 15.10
C VAL A 148 0.90 -7.76 13.67
N PRO A 149 0.07 -8.05 12.65
CA PRO A 149 0.55 -8.09 11.27
C PRO A 149 1.28 -6.81 10.88
N TYR A 150 2.32 -6.96 10.07
CA TYR A 150 3.12 -5.84 9.58
C TYR A 150 3.55 -6.08 8.14
N TYR A 151 3.96 -5.02 7.45
CA TYR A 151 4.41 -5.13 6.07
C TYR A 151 5.74 -5.88 5.96
N ARG A 152 5.69 -7.10 5.43
CA ARG A 152 6.85 -7.96 5.20
C ARG A 152 7.33 -7.94 3.75
N GLY A 153 6.47 -7.58 2.80
CA GLY A 153 6.82 -7.57 1.37
C GLY A 153 7.86 -6.53 0.95
N PHE A 154 8.31 -5.65 1.86
CA PHE A 154 9.44 -4.74 1.64
C PHE A 154 10.81 -5.40 1.88
N LYS A 155 10.84 -6.60 2.46
CA LYS A 155 12.07 -7.37 2.68
C LYS A 155 12.08 -8.58 1.76
N SER A 156 13.24 -8.91 1.20
CA SER A 156 13.43 -10.16 0.47
C SER A 156 13.31 -11.34 1.43
N GLN A 157 12.48 -12.32 1.08
CA GLN A 157 12.26 -13.50 1.89
C GLN A 157 12.60 -14.74 1.08
N VAL A 158 13.10 -15.77 1.76
CA VAL A 158 13.43 -17.04 1.12
C VAL A 158 12.13 -17.70 0.65
N GLY A 159 12.09 -18.15 -0.60
CA GLY A 159 10.94 -18.82 -1.19
C GLY A 159 9.85 -17.90 -1.78
N GLN A 160 9.95 -16.57 -1.60
CA GLN A 160 8.99 -15.61 -2.16
C GLN A 160 9.53 -14.92 -3.42
N LYS A 161 8.63 -14.49 -4.31
CA LYS A 161 9.00 -13.81 -5.56
C LYS A 161 9.37 -12.35 -5.29
N ASN A 162 10.52 -11.92 -5.83
CA ASN A 162 10.95 -10.51 -5.77
C ASN A 162 9.97 -9.55 -6.47
N VAL A 163 9.10 -10.07 -7.35
CA VAL A 163 8.08 -9.27 -8.04
C VAL A 163 7.08 -8.65 -7.05
N GLY A 164 6.79 -9.35 -5.95
CA GLY A 164 5.90 -8.88 -4.88
C GLY A 164 6.37 -7.57 -4.23
N TYR A 165 7.69 -7.36 -4.13
CA TYR A 165 8.28 -6.11 -3.61
C TYR A 165 7.82 -4.89 -4.42
N SER A 166 7.94 -4.98 -5.75
CA SER A 166 7.57 -3.88 -6.65
C SER A 166 6.06 -3.61 -6.67
N ARG A 167 5.25 -4.67 -6.59
CA ARG A 167 3.79 -4.62 -6.55
C ARG A 167 3.26 -4.02 -5.26
N LEU A 168 3.92 -4.30 -4.12
CA LEU A 168 3.51 -3.75 -2.84
C LEU A 168 3.55 -2.22 -2.83
N PHE A 169 4.49 -1.58 -3.55
CA PHE A 169 4.50 -0.11 -3.73
C PHE A 169 3.32 0.44 -4.55
N GLN A 170 2.62 -0.39 -5.33
CA GLN A 170 1.37 0.07 -5.94
C GLN A 170 0.25 0.13 -4.91
N LEU A 171 0.20 -0.81 -3.97
CA LEU A 171 -0.82 -0.89 -2.91
C LEU A 171 -0.53 0.06 -1.74
N TYR A 172 0.73 0.19 -1.36
CA TYR A 172 1.20 1.06 -0.28
C TYR A 172 1.74 2.38 -0.85
N ARG A 173 1.12 3.50 -0.44
CA ARG A 173 1.49 4.86 -0.87
C ARG A 173 1.96 5.73 0.29
N GLY A 174 2.82 5.18 1.15
CA GLY A 174 3.47 5.88 2.26
C GLY A 174 2.67 5.92 3.56
N TYR A 175 3.34 6.39 4.62
CA TYR A 175 2.89 6.25 6.01
C TYR A 175 1.67 7.09 6.38
N ALA A 176 1.51 8.25 5.75
CA ALA A 176 0.39 9.17 5.97
C ALA A 176 -0.78 8.93 4.99
N ASN A 177 -0.72 7.90 4.16
CA ASN A 177 -1.80 7.54 3.25
C ASN A 177 -2.79 6.58 3.92
N SER A 178 -4.06 6.63 3.54
CA SER A 178 -5.04 5.58 3.85
C SER A 178 -5.51 4.88 2.57
N ASP A 179 -5.91 3.62 2.66
CA ASP A 179 -6.34 2.87 1.47
C ASP A 179 -7.63 3.40 0.85
N ARG A 180 -8.47 4.04 1.67
CA ARG A 180 -9.69 4.71 1.22
C ARG A 180 -9.40 6.06 0.54
N ALA A 181 -8.41 6.82 1.03
CA ALA A 181 -8.04 8.11 0.44
C ALA A 181 -7.48 7.98 -0.98
N GLN A 182 -7.03 6.79 -1.38
CA GLN A 182 -6.55 6.54 -2.74
C GLN A 182 -7.65 6.62 -3.80
N GLY A 183 -8.93 6.49 -3.43
CA GLY A 183 -10.07 6.57 -4.36
C GLY A 183 -10.12 5.49 -5.44
N GLN A 184 -9.28 4.45 -5.35
CA GLN A 184 -9.21 3.36 -6.33
C GLN A 184 -10.05 2.17 -5.86
N LYS A 185 -11.18 1.95 -6.54
CA LYS A 185 -12.13 0.85 -6.24
C LYS A 185 -11.86 -0.43 -7.03
N GLN A 186 -11.07 -0.35 -8.10
CA GLN A 186 -10.67 -1.48 -8.92
C GLN A 186 -9.29 -2.00 -8.52
N GLY A 187 -8.99 -3.26 -8.88
CA GLY A 187 -7.68 -3.88 -8.62
C GLY A 187 -6.55 -3.08 -9.27
N ARG A 188 -5.49 -2.80 -8.51
CA ARG A 188 -4.30 -2.09 -9.00
C ARG A 188 -3.34 -3.01 -9.74
N LEU A 189 -3.30 -4.27 -9.32
CA LEU A 189 -2.30 -5.25 -9.72
C LEU A 189 -2.85 -6.27 -10.72
N THR A 190 -4.12 -6.16 -11.15
CA THR A 190 -4.79 -7.18 -11.98
C THR A 190 -3.94 -7.63 -13.18
N TRP A 191 -3.43 -6.70 -13.97
CA TRP A 191 -2.60 -7.02 -15.14
C TRP A 191 -1.20 -7.49 -14.79
N GLU A 192 -0.65 -6.99 -13.69
CA GLU A 192 0.71 -7.30 -13.25
C GLU A 192 0.77 -8.70 -12.65
N VAL A 193 -0.25 -9.10 -11.90
CA VAL A 193 -0.42 -10.45 -11.36
C VAL A 193 -0.74 -11.44 -12.47
N ALA A 194 -1.69 -11.13 -13.36
CA ALA A 194 -2.06 -12.03 -14.47
C ALA A 194 -0.91 -12.32 -15.43
N LYS A 195 -0.04 -11.33 -15.70
CA LYS A 195 1.13 -11.50 -16.60
C LYS A 195 2.42 -11.85 -15.85
N ASN A 196 2.35 -12.00 -14.53
CA ASN A 196 3.48 -12.12 -13.65
C ASN A 196 4.59 -11.07 -13.91
N LEU A 197 4.20 -9.81 -14.11
CA LEU A 197 5.08 -8.68 -14.36
C LEU A 197 5.40 -7.91 -13.08
N ALA A 198 6.58 -7.28 -13.06
CA ALA A 198 6.98 -6.33 -12.03
C ALA A 198 6.40 -4.94 -12.32
N SER A 199 5.95 -4.26 -11.26
CA SER A 199 5.40 -2.91 -11.35
C SER A 199 6.52 -1.87 -11.29
N PRO A 200 6.41 -0.76 -12.03
CA PRO A 200 7.32 0.37 -11.84
C PRO A 200 7.11 1.02 -10.47
N ILE A 201 8.16 1.14 -9.66
CA ILE A 201 8.10 1.78 -8.34
C ILE A 201 8.06 3.31 -8.52
N TYR A 202 7.00 3.93 -8.02
CA TYR A 202 6.87 5.39 -7.99
C TYR A 202 7.08 5.92 -6.57
N PRO A 203 7.81 7.04 -6.39
CA PRO A 203 7.90 7.69 -5.08
C PRO A 203 6.52 8.16 -4.61
N VAL A 204 6.33 8.22 -3.29
CA VAL A 204 5.07 8.63 -2.67
C VAL A 204 4.82 10.14 -2.81
N SER A 205 5.88 10.95 -2.80
CA SER A 205 5.81 12.39 -3.00
C SER A 205 6.21 12.74 -4.44
N ALA A 206 5.44 13.64 -5.08
CA ALA A 206 5.85 14.31 -6.31
C ALA A 206 7.09 15.21 -6.09
N GLY A 207 7.52 15.37 -4.84
CA GLY A 207 8.81 15.92 -4.45
C GLY A 207 9.92 14.89 -4.68
N ALA A 208 10.47 14.95 -5.89
CA ALA A 208 11.84 14.58 -6.22
C ALA A 208 12.22 13.08 -6.24
N LEU A 209 12.02 12.46 -7.41
CA LEU A 209 13.08 11.63 -7.99
C LEU A 209 14.25 12.53 -8.39
N THR A 210 15.01 13.04 -7.41
CA THR A 210 16.40 13.47 -7.61
C THR A 210 17.31 12.27 -7.37
N GLY A 211 17.31 11.37 -8.35
CA GLY A 211 18.16 10.17 -8.38
C GLY A 211 17.41 9.08 -9.11
N LEU A 212 17.50 8.99 -10.44
CA LEU A 212 18.72 8.73 -11.20
C LEU A 212 19.03 9.80 -12.28
N SER A 213 18.29 10.93 -12.27
CA SER A 213 18.39 11.99 -13.28
C SER A 213 18.91 13.31 -12.73
N THR A 214 19.60 13.32 -11.58
CA THR A 214 20.50 14.43 -11.29
C THR A 214 21.61 14.33 -12.33
N GLY A 215 21.60 15.22 -13.33
CA GLY A 215 22.72 15.36 -14.26
C GLY A 215 24.00 15.63 -13.48
N GLY A 216 25.16 15.64 -14.13
CA GLY A 216 26.46 15.83 -13.47
C GLY A 216 26.58 17.08 -12.59
N ARG A 217 25.61 18.01 -12.69
CA ARG A 217 25.50 19.25 -11.91
C ARG A 217 24.56 19.19 -10.69
N GLY A 218 23.86 18.09 -10.43
CA GLY A 218 22.99 17.94 -9.25
C GLY A 218 21.67 18.72 -9.27
N GLU A 219 21.52 19.71 -10.16
CA GLU A 219 20.32 20.56 -10.25
C GLU A 219 19.22 19.92 -11.10
N THR A 220 18.00 19.85 -10.56
CA THR A 220 16.81 19.43 -11.28
C THR A 220 15.77 20.54 -11.33
N TYR A 221 15.01 20.58 -12.41
CA TYR A 221 13.96 21.57 -12.60
C TYR A 221 12.62 20.88 -12.75
N ARG A 222 11.65 21.36 -11.98
CA ARG A 222 10.24 21.02 -12.16
C ARG A 222 9.65 21.92 -13.23
N ILE A 223 9.19 21.30 -14.31
CA ILE A 223 8.49 21.95 -15.41
C ILE A 223 7.02 21.58 -15.30
N ARG A 224 6.16 22.59 -15.09
CA ARG A 224 4.70 22.42 -15.19
C ARG A 224 4.26 22.78 -16.60
N VAL A 225 3.56 21.86 -17.26
CA VAL A 225 3.19 21.97 -18.66
C VAL A 225 1.70 21.74 -18.84
N LEU A 226 1.07 22.56 -19.67
CA LEU A 226 -0.25 22.31 -20.22
C LEU A 226 -0.08 21.43 -21.47
N GLN A 227 -0.56 20.18 -21.40
CA GLN A 227 -0.42 19.23 -22.50
C GLN A 227 -1.22 19.69 -23.72
N ALA A 228 -0.62 19.52 -24.90
CA ALA A 228 -1.31 19.76 -26.16
C ALA A 228 -2.42 18.71 -26.37
N ALA A 229 -3.39 19.05 -27.22
CA ALA A 229 -4.41 18.11 -27.63
C ALA A 229 -3.75 16.88 -28.31
N SER A 230 -4.20 15.68 -27.97
CA SER A 230 -3.78 14.49 -28.69
C SER A 230 -4.31 14.57 -30.12
N PRO A 231 -3.48 14.35 -31.16
CA PRO A 231 -3.92 14.42 -32.55
C PRO A 231 -4.99 13.37 -32.89
N ASN A 232 -5.07 12.28 -32.11
CA ASN A 232 -6.01 11.18 -32.31
C ASN A 232 -7.23 11.23 -31.39
N SER A 233 -7.54 12.38 -30.78
CA SER A 233 -8.74 12.53 -29.94
C SER A 233 -9.51 13.81 -30.27
N THR A 234 -10.81 13.67 -30.48
CA THR A 234 -11.75 14.79 -30.65
C THR A 234 -11.98 15.56 -29.35
N VAL A 235 -11.60 14.99 -28.20
CA VAL A 235 -11.71 15.63 -26.89
C VAL A 235 -10.39 16.28 -26.53
N VAL A 236 -10.37 17.62 -26.47
CA VAL A 236 -9.23 18.38 -25.97
C VAL A 236 -9.13 18.21 -24.45
N ARG A 237 -8.50 17.13 -23.99
CA ARG A 237 -8.08 17.00 -22.59
C ARG A 237 -6.87 17.91 -22.35
N ARG A 238 -7.10 19.10 -21.81
CA ARG A 238 -6.04 19.97 -21.29
C ARG A 238 -5.61 19.47 -19.91
N GLY A 239 -4.75 18.45 -19.89
CA GLY A 239 -4.12 17.98 -18.66
C GLY A 239 -2.94 18.87 -18.29
N THR A 240 -2.83 19.26 -17.02
CA THR A 240 -1.56 19.76 -16.48
C THR A 240 -0.68 18.56 -16.15
N ALA A 241 0.57 18.59 -16.61
CA ALA A 241 1.57 17.59 -16.31
C ALA A 241 2.78 18.25 -15.63
N GLU A 242 3.36 17.56 -14.65
CA GLU A 242 4.59 17.98 -14.00
C GLU A 242 5.71 17.01 -14.38
N LEU A 243 6.82 17.57 -14.86
CA LEU A 243 7.99 16.81 -15.30
C LEU A 243 9.20 17.30 -14.51
N LEU A 244 10.01 16.36 -14.02
CA LEU A 244 11.32 16.66 -13.46
C LEU A 244 12.39 16.38 -14.52
N VAL A 245 13.23 17.37 -14.80
CA VAL A 245 14.26 17.29 -15.84
C VAL A 245 15.60 17.79 -15.27
N PRO A 246 16.71 17.07 -15.46
CA PRO A 246 18.04 17.59 -15.15
C PRO A 246 18.32 18.86 -15.94
N TYR A 247 19.17 19.74 -15.40
CA TYR A 247 19.64 20.93 -16.11
C TYR A 247 20.15 20.59 -17.53
N GLU A 248 20.93 19.52 -17.68
CA GLU A 248 21.52 19.10 -18.97
C GLU A 248 20.49 18.77 -20.05
N GLN A 249 19.32 18.26 -19.65
CA GLN A 249 18.25 17.88 -20.57
C GLN A 249 17.12 18.91 -20.61
N LEU A 250 17.22 20.00 -19.86
CA LEU A 250 16.17 21.02 -19.77
C LEU A 250 15.90 21.64 -21.14
N SER A 251 16.96 22.07 -21.83
CA SER A 251 16.85 22.70 -23.15
C SER A 251 16.24 21.75 -24.19
N SER A 252 16.74 20.52 -24.28
CA SER A 252 16.22 19.52 -25.23
C SER A 252 14.77 19.15 -24.92
N LYS A 253 14.41 19.06 -23.64
CA LYS A 253 13.03 18.77 -23.22
C LYS A 253 12.08 19.94 -23.52
N LEU A 254 12.47 21.18 -23.28
CA LEU A 254 11.66 22.36 -23.62
C LEU A 254 11.41 22.44 -25.12
N GLN A 255 12.44 22.18 -25.95
CA GLN A 255 12.27 22.11 -27.40
C GLN A 255 11.31 20.98 -27.81
N GLN A 256 11.43 19.80 -27.19
CA GLN A 256 10.54 18.67 -27.45
C GLN A 256 9.08 19.01 -27.07
N LEU A 257 8.86 19.66 -25.93
CA LEU A 257 7.52 20.08 -25.48
C LEU A 257 6.90 21.11 -26.40
N ASN A 258 7.70 22.07 -26.88
CA ASN A 258 7.26 23.08 -27.84
C ASN A 258 6.87 22.43 -29.18
N ARG A 259 7.68 21.50 -29.71
CA ARG A 259 7.35 20.74 -30.93
C ARG A 259 6.06 19.92 -30.80
N LYS A 260 5.77 19.42 -29.59
CA LYS A 260 4.50 18.72 -29.29
C LYS A 260 3.31 19.67 -29.10
N GLY A 261 3.50 20.98 -29.18
CA GLY A 261 2.45 21.99 -28.97
C GLY A 261 2.05 22.18 -27.49
N SER A 262 2.86 21.69 -26.55
CA SER A 262 2.56 21.80 -25.11
C SER A 262 3.07 23.15 -24.58
N ARG A 263 2.29 23.82 -23.74
CA ARG A 263 2.61 25.16 -23.22
C ARG A 263 3.21 25.07 -21.82
N VAL A 264 4.39 25.66 -21.62
CA VAL A 264 5.04 25.67 -20.30
C VAL A 264 4.41 26.75 -19.42
N ILE A 265 4.03 26.37 -18.20
CA ILE A 265 3.37 27.24 -17.21
C ILE A 265 4.41 27.80 -16.24
N SER A 266 5.25 26.94 -15.67
CA SER A 266 6.27 27.33 -14.71
C SER A 266 7.48 26.40 -14.75
N ILE A 267 8.65 26.97 -14.45
CA ILE A 267 9.90 26.24 -14.26
C ILE A 267 10.43 26.63 -12.88
N THR A 268 10.64 25.65 -12.00
CA THR A 268 11.11 25.89 -10.63
C THR A 268 12.27 24.93 -10.35
N ALA A 269 13.38 25.45 -9.84
CA ALA A 269 14.48 24.62 -9.36
C ALA A 269 14.01 23.83 -8.13
N VAL A 270 14.35 22.54 -8.08
CA VAL A 270 14.01 21.60 -7.00
C VAL A 270 15.31 21.11 -6.35
#